data_AF-A0A2H3DQY2-F1
#
_entry.id   AF-A0A2H3DQY2-F1
#
_cell.length_a   1.000
_cell.length_b   1.000
_cell.length_c   1.000
_cell.angle_alpha   90.00
_cell.angle_beta   90.00
_cell.angle_gamma   90.00
#
_symmetry.space_group_name_H-M   'P 1'
#
loop_
_entity.id
_entity.type
_entity.pdbx_description
1 polymer ?
#
loop_
_entity_poly.entity_id
_entity_poly.type
_entity_poly.pdbx_seq_one_letter_code
_entity_poly.pdbx_strand_id
1 'polypeptide(L)'
;MNQNVPRDVLEFLTDYPSNSNNLSQSDNLLFYQNKLRCKPDRLTIDELHERWQGAYDTLEYKHGFIQWLFPIQEYGMNSQSQPLQRHELEAMRSSPEIIQRVIRSYKLMLDFYGMRLLDEKTGLLDRVLPPRTFERRYRNLVQSSHNNLRISRILKCLSEMGLEHLNVGFVLHVLNEQSEHKELVTGMLKGSMDRWWANCNRNEEEREWVAELIRRVRNSRDEWVFTRDMYEKALRMRDEQGSLGFDDVDEGVNPGA
;
A
#
# COMPACT_ATOMS: atom_id res chain seq x y z
N MET A 1 19.85 12.29 1.23
CA MET A 1 18.52 12.81 0.82
C MET A 1 18.28 12.56 -0.66
N ASN A 2 17.34 11.67 -0.95
CA ASN A 2 16.95 11.23 -2.28
C ASN A 2 16.36 12.43 -3.08
N GLN A 3 17.03 12.90 -4.13
CA GLN A 3 16.72 14.20 -4.78
C GLN A 3 15.39 14.26 -5.58
N ASN A 4 14.50 13.26 -5.49
CA ASN A 4 13.29 13.17 -6.33
C ASN A 4 12.01 12.74 -5.58
N VAL A 5 11.92 12.94 -4.26
CA VAL A 5 10.67 12.68 -3.51
C VAL A 5 9.62 13.73 -3.88
N PRO A 6 8.43 13.34 -4.38
CA PRO A 6 7.38 14.28 -4.75
C PRO A 6 6.92 15.14 -3.56
N ARG A 7 6.56 16.41 -3.80
CA ARG A 7 6.08 17.34 -2.77
C ARG A 7 4.92 16.76 -1.93
N ASP A 8 3.98 16.11 -2.60
CA ASP A 8 2.84 15.42 -1.98
C ASP A 8 3.28 14.35 -0.94
N VAL A 9 4.40 13.69 -1.19
CA VAL A 9 4.97 12.71 -0.27
C VAL A 9 5.74 13.40 0.86
N LEU A 10 6.43 14.52 0.57
CA LEU A 10 7.09 15.32 1.60
C LEU A 10 6.09 15.90 2.61
N GLU A 11 4.92 16.36 2.16
CA GLU A 11 3.84 16.83 3.03
C GLU A 11 3.35 15.70 3.95
N PHE A 12 3.19 14.49 3.42
CA PHE A 12 2.88 13.28 4.21
C PHE A 12 3.97 12.92 5.23
N LEU A 13 5.24 12.92 4.81
CA LEU A 13 6.39 12.58 5.66
C LEU A 13 6.59 13.60 6.80
N THR A 14 6.19 14.85 6.59
CA THR A 14 6.25 15.93 7.60
C THR A 14 4.98 16.06 8.42
N ASP A 15 4.07 15.07 8.35
CA ASP A 15 2.79 15.04 9.08
C ASP A 15 1.91 16.27 8.85
N TYR A 16 1.86 16.72 7.59
CA TYR A 16 0.95 17.77 7.13
C TYR A 16 0.96 19.02 8.04
N PRO A 17 2.09 19.75 8.12
CA PRO A 17 2.27 20.82 9.11
C PRO A 17 1.26 21.96 8.97
N SER A 18 0.67 22.14 7.78
CA SER A 18 -0.37 23.14 7.49
C SER A 18 -1.77 22.73 7.90
N ASN A 19 -2.01 21.47 8.23
CA ASN A 19 -3.35 20.97 8.54
C ASN A 19 -3.76 21.36 9.97
N SER A 20 -4.97 21.90 10.09
CA SER A 20 -5.61 22.14 11.38
C SER A 20 -6.50 20.95 11.77
N ASN A 21 -6.60 20.67 13.07
CA ASN A 21 -7.46 19.62 13.59
C ASN A 21 -8.84 20.20 13.93
N ASN A 22 -9.86 19.83 13.15
CA ASN A 22 -11.24 20.24 13.41
C ASN A 22 -11.96 19.20 14.28
N LEU A 23 -12.12 19.49 15.57
CA LEU A 23 -12.73 18.56 16.54
C LEU A 23 -14.23 18.31 16.32
N SER A 24 -14.90 19.06 15.43
CA SER A 24 -16.31 18.82 15.08
C SER A 24 -16.49 17.77 13.97
N GLN A 25 -15.39 17.32 13.36
CA GLN A 25 -15.37 16.47 12.19
C GLN A 25 -14.89 15.06 12.54
N SER A 26 -15.81 14.08 12.55
CA SER A 26 -15.51 12.70 12.97
C SER A 26 -16.05 11.64 12.01
N ASP A 27 -16.27 12.00 10.74
CA ASP A 27 -16.91 11.12 9.76
C ASP A 27 -16.14 9.82 9.51
N ASN A 28 -14.80 9.87 9.47
CA ASN A 28 -13.95 8.70 9.25
C ASN A 28 -14.01 7.77 10.45
N LEU A 29 -13.89 8.32 11.66
CA LEU A 29 -14.00 7.55 12.89
C LEU A 29 -15.38 6.89 13.00
N LEU A 30 -16.46 7.63 12.72
CA LEU A 30 -17.82 7.08 12.76
C LEU A 30 -18.07 6.01 11.69
N PHE A 31 -17.49 6.17 10.49
CA PHE A 31 -17.55 5.15 9.44
C PHE A 31 -16.85 3.87 9.88
N TYR A 32 -15.66 3.98 10.47
CA TYR A 32 -14.88 2.85 10.98
C TYR A 32 -15.45 2.21 12.26
N GLN A 33 -16.24 2.95 13.03
CA GLN A 33 -17.08 2.40 14.10
C GLN A 33 -18.37 1.76 13.57
N ASN A 34 -18.55 1.69 12.25
CA ASN A 34 -19.74 1.15 11.59
C ASN A 34 -21.04 1.93 11.91
N LYS A 35 -20.92 3.18 12.38
CA LYS A 35 -22.04 4.07 12.78
C LYS A 35 -22.46 5.06 11.69
N LEU A 36 -21.58 5.30 10.72
CA LEU A 36 -21.84 6.17 9.58
C LEU A 36 -21.78 5.37 8.28
N ARG A 37 -22.65 5.74 7.33
CA ARG A 37 -22.66 5.18 5.96
C ARG A 37 -21.89 6.10 5.04
N CYS A 38 -20.97 5.52 4.26
CA CYS A 38 -20.18 6.26 3.29
C CYS A 38 -21.05 6.91 2.21
N LYS A 39 -20.53 7.95 1.57
CA LYS A 39 -21.19 8.62 0.45
C LYS A 39 -20.30 8.53 -0.80
N PRO A 40 -20.87 8.30 -2.00
CA PRO A 40 -22.30 8.27 -2.31
C PRO A 40 -22.99 6.91 -2.09
N ASP A 41 -22.23 5.84 -1.80
CA ASP A 41 -22.73 4.46 -1.86
C ASP A 41 -23.70 4.04 -0.73
N ARG A 42 -23.79 4.83 0.34
CA ARG A 42 -24.66 4.60 1.51
C ARG A 42 -24.44 3.25 2.19
N LEU A 43 -23.20 2.75 2.19
CA LEU A 43 -22.81 1.51 2.86
C LEU A 43 -22.05 1.83 4.15
N THR A 44 -22.30 1.04 5.19
CA THR A 44 -21.38 0.93 6.33
C THR A 44 -20.12 0.18 5.89
N ILE A 45 -19.04 0.25 6.69
CA ILE A 45 -17.78 -0.42 6.35
C ILE A 45 -17.96 -1.94 6.28
N ASP A 46 -18.74 -2.53 7.19
CA ASP A 46 -18.95 -3.98 7.22
C ASP A 46 -19.77 -4.44 6.00
N GLU A 47 -20.83 -3.71 5.61
CA GLU A 47 -21.60 -3.98 4.39
C GLU A 47 -20.74 -3.81 3.12
N LEU A 48 -19.83 -2.83 3.10
CA LEU A 48 -18.94 -2.61 1.96
C LEU A 48 -18.00 -3.82 1.80
N HIS A 49 -17.32 -4.23 2.87
CA HIS A 49 -16.43 -5.40 2.83
C HIS A 49 -17.15 -6.68 2.43
N GLU A 50 -18.38 -6.89 2.94
CA GLU A 50 -19.17 -8.08 2.60
C GLU A 50 -19.61 -8.08 1.14
N ARG A 51 -20.17 -6.97 0.66
CA ARG A 51 -20.76 -6.91 -0.69
C ARG A 51 -19.72 -6.81 -1.79
N TRP A 52 -18.56 -6.21 -1.53
CA TRP A 52 -17.61 -5.85 -2.59
C TRP A 52 -16.40 -6.78 -2.67
N GLN A 53 -16.28 -7.76 -1.76
CA GLN A 53 -15.28 -8.81 -1.90
C GLN A 53 -15.49 -9.57 -3.22
N GLY A 54 -14.49 -9.52 -4.12
CA GLY A 54 -14.58 -10.13 -5.44
C GLY A 54 -15.45 -9.38 -6.45
N ALA A 55 -16.09 -8.26 -6.08
CA ALA A 55 -16.92 -7.45 -6.97
C ALA A 55 -16.05 -6.47 -7.79
N TYR A 56 -15.14 -7.01 -8.61
CA TYR A 56 -14.09 -6.22 -9.25
C TYR A 56 -14.60 -5.11 -10.17
N ASP A 57 -15.69 -5.32 -10.90
CA ASP A 57 -16.26 -4.29 -11.77
C ASP A 57 -16.76 -3.08 -10.95
N THR A 58 -17.28 -3.34 -9.75
CA THR A 58 -17.70 -2.29 -8.82
C THR A 58 -16.50 -1.50 -8.30
N LEU A 59 -15.43 -2.20 -7.91
CA LEU A 59 -14.20 -1.57 -7.41
C LEU A 59 -13.44 -0.80 -8.50
N GLU A 60 -13.52 -1.23 -9.76
CA GLU A 60 -12.94 -0.52 -10.90
C GLU A 60 -13.73 0.78 -11.16
N TYR A 61 -15.04 0.67 -11.38
CA TYR A 61 -15.88 1.78 -11.84
C TYR A 61 -16.18 2.84 -10.78
N LYS A 62 -16.31 2.43 -9.50
CA LYS A 62 -16.63 3.40 -8.44
C LYS A 62 -15.36 4.05 -7.91
N HIS A 63 -15.37 5.38 -7.82
CA HIS A 63 -14.20 6.14 -7.33
C HIS A 63 -14.39 6.69 -5.91
N GLY A 64 -15.63 6.79 -5.41
CA GLY A 64 -15.91 7.47 -4.14
C GLY A 64 -15.54 6.70 -2.88
N PHE A 65 -15.45 5.37 -2.96
CA PHE A 65 -15.22 4.53 -1.79
C PHE A 65 -13.79 4.62 -1.25
N ILE A 66 -12.81 4.90 -2.11
CA ILE A 66 -11.39 4.78 -1.75
C ILE A 66 -11.01 5.78 -0.66
N GLN A 67 -11.63 6.97 -0.65
CA GLN A 67 -11.39 7.96 0.40
C GLN A 67 -11.97 7.54 1.75
N TRP A 68 -13.05 6.75 1.76
CA TRP A 68 -13.66 6.22 2.98
C TRP A 68 -12.90 5.00 3.51
N LEU A 69 -12.48 4.09 2.61
CA LEU A 69 -11.68 2.93 3.01
C LEU A 69 -10.25 3.31 3.39
N PHE A 70 -9.68 4.36 2.83
CA PHE A 70 -8.32 4.78 3.13
C PHE A 70 -8.28 6.29 3.32
N PRO A 71 -8.81 6.78 4.46
CA PRO A 71 -8.78 8.20 4.77
C PRO A 71 -7.33 8.62 5.07
N ILE A 72 -6.96 9.79 4.55
CA ILE A 72 -5.69 10.47 4.83
C ILE A 72 -6.00 11.94 5.08
N GLN A 73 -5.04 12.70 5.59
CA GLN A 73 -5.23 14.13 5.92
C GLN A 73 -5.33 15.04 4.67
N GLU A 74 -5.52 14.45 3.48
CA GLU A 74 -5.67 15.14 2.20
C GLU A 74 -7.07 14.92 1.60
N TYR A 75 -7.58 15.96 0.95
CA TYR A 75 -8.74 15.83 0.08
C TYR A 75 -8.47 14.88 -1.09
N GLY A 76 -9.52 14.22 -1.55
CA GLY A 76 -9.48 13.42 -2.77
C GLY A 76 -10.60 13.82 -3.73
N MET A 77 -10.80 13.01 -4.77
CA MET A 77 -11.87 13.22 -5.76
C MET A 77 -13.30 13.10 -5.20
N ASN A 78 -13.50 12.44 -4.06
CA ASN A 78 -14.79 12.39 -3.40
C ASN A 78 -14.99 13.61 -2.50
N SER A 79 -15.69 14.63 -3.00
CA SER A 79 -16.03 15.84 -2.24
C SER A 79 -16.96 15.59 -1.04
N GLN A 80 -17.58 14.40 -0.96
CA GLN A 80 -18.43 14.00 0.16
C GLN A 80 -17.65 13.23 1.23
N SER A 81 -16.36 13.00 1.04
CA SER A 81 -15.47 12.44 2.07
C SER A 81 -14.72 13.57 2.76
N GLN A 82 -14.57 13.42 4.07
CA GLN A 82 -13.84 14.35 4.93
C GLN A 82 -12.36 13.91 5.03
N PRO A 83 -11.37 14.82 4.90
CA PRO A 83 -9.99 14.49 5.26
C PRO A 83 -9.90 13.96 6.69
N LEU A 84 -8.98 13.02 6.91
CA LEU A 84 -8.73 12.44 8.22
C LEU A 84 -8.26 13.52 9.20
N GLN A 85 -8.88 13.59 10.38
CA GLN A 85 -8.48 14.50 11.44
C GLN A 85 -7.54 13.82 12.43
N ARG A 86 -6.66 14.59 13.08
CA ARG A 86 -5.68 14.05 14.04
C ARG A 86 -6.34 13.37 15.25
N HIS A 87 -7.44 13.94 15.77
CA HIS A 87 -8.17 13.32 16.87
C HIS A 87 -8.87 12.00 16.45
N GLU A 88 -9.31 11.89 15.19
CA GLU A 88 -9.81 10.62 14.65
C GLU A 88 -8.68 9.60 14.61
N LEU A 89 -7.50 10.00 14.14
CA LEU A 89 -6.35 9.13 14.01
C LEU A 89 -5.90 8.53 15.34
N GLU A 90 -5.82 9.34 16.39
CA GLU A 90 -5.50 8.89 17.75
C GLU A 90 -6.49 7.83 18.24
N ALA A 91 -7.79 8.07 18.04
CA ALA A 91 -8.86 7.14 18.42
C ALA A 91 -8.84 5.86 17.58
N MET A 92 -8.58 5.97 16.28
CA MET A 92 -8.54 4.84 15.35
C MET A 92 -7.33 3.93 15.62
N ARG A 93 -6.13 4.50 15.82
CA ARG A 93 -4.91 3.75 16.18
C ARG A 93 -5.05 2.98 17.49
N SER A 94 -5.78 3.56 18.44
CA SER A 94 -5.99 2.96 19.77
C SER A 94 -7.06 1.86 19.77
N SER A 95 -7.73 1.59 18.65
CA SER A 95 -8.83 0.63 18.56
C SER A 95 -8.43 -0.58 17.71
N PRO A 96 -8.18 -1.76 18.34
CA PRO A 96 -7.86 -2.99 17.60
C PRO A 96 -8.95 -3.39 16.59
N GLU A 97 -10.22 -3.13 16.90
CA GLU A 97 -11.34 -3.41 16.01
C GLU A 97 -11.28 -2.55 14.74
N ILE A 98 -10.96 -1.26 14.87
CA ILE A 98 -10.80 -0.36 13.72
C ILE A 98 -9.59 -0.77 12.89
N ILE A 99 -8.45 -1.07 13.53
CA ILE A 99 -7.26 -1.56 12.82
C ILE A 99 -7.58 -2.83 12.02
N GLN A 100 -8.34 -3.77 12.59
CA GLN A 100 -8.78 -4.96 11.85
C GLN A 100 -9.67 -4.64 10.66
N ARG A 101 -10.54 -3.63 10.76
CA ARG A 101 -11.31 -3.14 9.60
C ARG A 101 -10.41 -2.48 8.54
N VAL A 102 -9.37 -1.74 8.94
CA VAL A 102 -8.38 -1.17 7.99
C VAL A 102 -7.65 -2.30 7.25
N ILE A 103 -7.19 -3.33 7.96
CA ILE A 103 -6.54 -4.50 7.37
C ILE A 103 -7.50 -5.25 6.42
N ARG A 104 -8.78 -5.37 6.79
CA ARG A 104 -9.81 -5.97 5.91
C ARG A 104 -10.02 -5.15 4.64
N SER A 105 -10.05 -3.81 4.73
CA SER A 105 -10.05 -2.93 3.55
C SER A 105 -8.82 -3.16 2.67
N TYR A 106 -7.63 -3.29 3.28
CA TYR A 106 -6.38 -3.55 2.57
C TYR A 106 -6.42 -4.89 1.84
N LYS A 107 -6.84 -5.97 2.49
CA LYS A 107 -7.03 -7.30 1.87
C LYS A 107 -8.00 -7.25 0.69
N LEU A 108 -9.09 -6.50 0.81
CA LEU A 108 -10.05 -6.31 -0.28
C LEU A 108 -9.38 -5.64 -1.50
N MET A 109 -8.57 -4.62 -1.29
CA MET A 109 -7.85 -3.94 -2.37
C MET A 109 -6.71 -4.77 -2.95
N LEU A 110 -5.97 -5.52 -2.13
CA LEU A 110 -4.97 -6.47 -2.60
C LEU A 110 -5.60 -7.50 -3.52
N ASP A 111 -6.73 -8.11 -3.12
CA ASP A 111 -7.44 -9.09 -3.95
C ASP A 111 -7.86 -8.49 -5.30
N PHE A 112 -8.35 -7.24 -5.27
CA PHE A 112 -8.64 -6.48 -6.47
C PHE A 112 -7.39 -6.22 -7.32
N TYR A 113 -6.20 -6.06 -6.75
CA TYR A 113 -4.95 -5.93 -7.50
C TYR A 113 -4.32 -7.27 -7.93
N GLY A 114 -4.90 -8.41 -7.53
CA GLY A 114 -4.35 -9.73 -7.85
C GLY A 114 -3.34 -10.24 -6.83
N MET A 115 -3.32 -9.64 -5.65
CA MET A 115 -2.42 -9.98 -4.55
C MET A 115 -3.23 -10.47 -3.33
N ARG A 116 -2.59 -11.21 -2.43
CA ARG A 116 -3.18 -11.62 -1.15
C ARG A 116 -2.17 -11.41 -0.03
N LEU A 117 -2.66 -11.00 1.13
CA LEU A 117 -1.88 -10.88 2.35
C LEU A 117 -1.79 -12.26 3.01
N LEU A 118 -0.59 -12.84 3.07
CA LEU A 118 -0.32 -14.11 3.74
C LEU A 118 -0.12 -13.93 5.24
N ASP A 119 0.52 -12.84 5.64
CA ASP A 119 0.86 -12.56 7.03
C ASP A 119 0.65 -11.08 7.35
N GLU A 120 -0.25 -10.81 8.29
CA GLU A 120 -0.57 -9.44 8.75
C GLU A 120 0.54 -8.81 9.59
N LYS A 121 1.36 -9.62 10.26
CA LYS A 121 2.47 -9.16 11.10
C LYS A 121 3.66 -8.72 10.25
N THR A 122 4.00 -9.52 9.23
CA THR A 122 5.15 -9.23 8.36
C THR A 122 4.77 -8.46 7.10
N GLY A 123 3.48 -8.42 6.72
CA GLY A 123 3.08 -7.82 5.45
C GLY A 123 3.45 -8.68 4.24
N LEU A 124 3.79 -9.96 4.45
CA LEU A 124 4.12 -10.87 3.35
C LEU A 124 2.93 -11.03 2.41
N LEU A 125 3.16 -10.74 1.13
CA LEU A 125 2.18 -10.89 0.08
C LEU A 125 2.48 -12.10 -0.81
N ASP A 126 1.49 -12.50 -1.56
CA ASP A 126 1.59 -13.46 -2.65
C ASP A 126 0.56 -13.13 -3.72
N ARG A 127 0.61 -13.80 -4.87
CA ARG A 127 -0.43 -13.73 -5.90
C ARG A 127 -1.73 -14.35 -5.39
N VAL A 128 -2.88 -13.84 -5.84
CA VAL A 128 -4.17 -14.51 -5.59
C VAL A 128 -4.18 -15.89 -6.24
N LEU A 129 -4.77 -16.87 -5.54
CA LEU A 129 -4.93 -18.24 -6.03
C LEU A 129 -6.28 -18.45 -6.73
N PRO A 130 -6.38 -19.48 -7.59
CA PRO A 130 -7.65 -19.93 -8.17
C PRO A 130 -8.76 -20.10 -7.11
N PRO A 131 -10.03 -19.79 -7.45
CA PRO A 131 -10.56 -19.49 -8.80
C PRO A 131 -10.31 -18.05 -9.28
N ARG A 132 -9.63 -17.21 -8.47
CA ARG A 132 -9.23 -15.85 -8.86
C ARG A 132 -7.88 -15.92 -9.58
N THR A 133 -7.77 -15.27 -10.75
CA THR A 133 -6.56 -15.31 -11.59
C THR A 133 -5.79 -14.00 -11.46
N PHE A 134 -4.58 -14.04 -10.92
CA PHE A 134 -3.74 -12.86 -10.70
C PHE A 134 -3.42 -12.16 -12.03
N GLU A 135 -3.24 -12.90 -13.12
CA GLU A 135 -2.85 -12.40 -14.44
C GLU A 135 -3.85 -11.38 -14.98
N ARG A 136 -5.15 -11.65 -14.83
CA ARG A 136 -6.21 -10.72 -15.25
C ARG A 136 -6.21 -9.45 -14.40
N ARG A 137 -5.91 -9.57 -13.11
CA ARG A 137 -5.87 -8.43 -12.18
C ARG A 137 -4.62 -7.59 -12.38
N TYR A 138 -3.45 -8.20 -12.61
CA TYR A 138 -2.22 -7.50 -12.99
C TYR A 138 -2.39 -6.77 -14.31
N ARG A 139 -3.00 -7.40 -15.32
CA ARG A 139 -3.32 -6.72 -16.59
C ARG A 139 -4.20 -5.49 -16.38
N ASN A 140 -5.23 -5.60 -15.54
CA ASN A 140 -6.08 -4.46 -15.17
C ASN A 140 -5.27 -3.36 -14.49
N LEU A 141 -4.44 -3.70 -13.50
CA LEU A 141 -3.59 -2.74 -12.79
C LEU A 141 -2.62 -2.01 -13.75
N VAL A 142 -2.04 -2.75 -14.70
CA VAL A 142 -1.15 -2.21 -15.74
C VAL A 142 -1.89 -1.23 -16.68
N GLN A 143 -3.13 -1.53 -17.04
CA GLN A 143 -3.93 -0.73 -17.99
C GLN A 143 -4.60 0.49 -17.33
N SER A 144 -4.98 0.38 -16.06
CA SER A 144 -5.76 1.38 -15.33
C SER A 144 -4.89 2.22 -14.40
N SER A 145 -4.19 3.22 -14.98
CA SER A 145 -3.21 4.06 -14.26
C SER A 145 -3.76 4.83 -13.06
N HIS A 146 -5.07 5.09 -13.00
CA HIS A 146 -5.70 5.74 -11.84
C HIS A 146 -5.54 4.89 -10.55
N ASN A 147 -5.35 3.57 -10.68
CA ASN A 147 -5.06 2.70 -9.55
C ASN A 147 -3.73 3.04 -8.88
N ASN A 148 -2.79 3.68 -9.57
CA ASN A 148 -1.53 4.09 -8.94
C ASN A 148 -1.74 5.16 -7.88
N LEU A 149 -2.68 6.08 -8.10
CA LEU A 149 -3.07 7.08 -7.11
C LEU A 149 -3.86 6.46 -5.95
N ARG A 150 -4.70 5.44 -6.25
CA ARG A 150 -5.40 4.67 -5.21
C ARG A 150 -4.39 3.94 -4.30
N ILE A 151 -3.37 3.30 -4.89
CA ILE A 151 -2.29 2.63 -4.13
C ILE A 151 -1.53 3.63 -3.27
N SER A 152 -1.11 4.78 -3.81
CA SER A 152 -0.45 5.82 -3.00
C SER A 152 -1.30 6.24 -1.79
N ARG A 153 -2.61 6.42 -1.98
CA ARG A 153 -3.54 6.73 -0.87
C ARG A 153 -3.65 5.60 0.15
N ILE A 154 -3.73 4.35 -0.30
CA ILE A 154 -3.74 3.17 0.58
C ILE A 154 -2.49 3.16 1.44
N LEU A 155 -1.30 3.28 0.83
CA LEU A 155 -0.03 3.22 1.56
C LEU A 155 0.12 4.38 2.56
N LYS A 156 -0.23 5.62 2.16
CA LYS A 156 -0.28 6.74 3.09
C LYS A 156 -1.21 6.45 4.28
N CYS A 157 -2.41 5.93 4.03
CA CYS A 157 -3.36 5.58 5.08
C CYS A 157 -2.82 4.49 6.03
N LEU A 158 -2.17 3.45 5.51
CA LEU A 158 -1.56 2.41 6.34
C LEU A 158 -0.49 2.98 7.26
N SER A 159 0.38 3.86 6.77
CA SER A 159 1.35 4.59 7.62
C SER A 159 0.68 5.54 8.60
N GLU A 160 -0.42 6.18 8.19
CA GLU A 160 -1.23 6.95 9.13
C GLU A 160 -1.77 6.06 10.25
N MET A 161 -2.03 4.78 10.04
CA MET A 161 -2.50 3.87 11.08
C MET A 161 -1.38 3.18 11.88
N GLY A 162 -0.11 3.46 11.59
CA GLY A 162 1.02 2.75 12.23
C GLY A 162 1.23 1.34 11.68
N LEU A 163 0.84 1.09 10.42
CA LEU A 163 0.93 -0.19 9.73
C LEU A 163 1.95 -0.14 8.58
N GLU A 164 3.01 0.66 8.72
CA GLU A 164 4.08 0.87 7.72
C GLU A 164 4.70 -0.45 7.24
N HIS A 165 4.75 -1.47 8.10
CA HIS A 165 5.29 -2.78 7.77
C HIS A 165 4.57 -3.47 6.61
N LEU A 166 3.26 -3.18 6.43
CA LEU A 166 2.46 -3.65 5.30
C LEU A 166 2.86 -2.95 3.98
N ASN A 167 3.27 -1.68 4.06
CA ASN A 167 3.71 -0.93 2.89
C ASN A 167 5.03 -1.45 2.35
N VAL A 168 5.97 -1.75 3.26
CA VAL A 168 7.25 -2.39 2.91
C VAL A 168 6.97 -3.73 2.23
N GLY A 169 6.09 -4.56 2.81
CA GLY A 169 5.68 -5.82 2.21
C GLY A 169 5.12 -5.66 0.80
N PHE A 170 4.26 -4.65 0.57
CA PHE A 170 3.72 -4.34 -0.75
C PHE A 170 4.80 -3.92 -1.77
N VAL A 171 5.68 -2.99 -1.40
CA VAL A 171 6.71 -2.47 -2.30
C VAL A 171 7.70 -3.57 -2.70
N LEU A 172 8.10 -4.41 -1.74
CA LEU A 172 9.00 -5.52 -2.02
C LEU A 172 8.34 -6.60 -2.89
N HIS A 173 7.05 -6.90 -2.66
CA HIS A 173 6.30 -7.80 -3.54
C HIS A 173 6.27 -7.29 -4.99
N VAL A 174 5.91 -6.02 -5.20
CA VAL A 174 5.90 -5.43 -6.56
C VAL A 174 7.30 -5.42 -7.17
N LEU A 175 8.35 -5.13 -6.39
CA LEU A 175 9.72 -5.15 -6.87
C LEU A 175 10.16 -6.57 -7.28
N ASN A 176 9.80 -7.60 -6.52
CA ASN A 176 10.04 -8.99 -6.86
C ASN A 176 9.31 -9.39 -8.15
N GLU A 177 8.02 -9.06 -8.27
CA GLU A 177 7.23 -9.30 -9.50
C GLU A 177 7.88 -8.65 -10.73
N GLN A 178 8.40 -7.43 -10.59
CA GLN A 178 9.10 -6.72 -11.66
C GLN A 178 10.47 -7.31 -11.98
N SER A 179 11.18 -7.82 -10.98
CA SER A 179 12.56 -8.28 -11.12
C SER A 179 12.62 -9.73 -11.62
N GLU A 180 12.02 -10.66 -10.89
CA GLU A 180 12.10 -12.10 -11.17
C GLU A 180 11.12 -12.53 -12.27
N HIS A 181 9.87 -12.06 -12.19
CA HIS A 181 8.80 -12.54 -13.06
C HIS A 181 8.50 -11.64 -14.27
N LYS A 182 9.11 -10.45 -14.31
CA LYS A 182 8.89 -9.43 -15.35
C LYS A 182 7.42 -8.99 -15.47
N GLU A 183 6.68 -9.06 -14.37
CA GLU A 183 5.31 -8.58 -14.23
C GLU A 183 5.27 -7.14 -13.72
N LEU A 184 4.19 -6.39 -13.97
CA LEU A 184 4.01 -5.01 -13.47
C LEU A 184 5.15 -4.04 -13.88
N VAL A 185 5.83 -4.30 -15.00
CA VAL A 185 7.07 -3.62 -15.41
C VAL A 185 6.90 -2.33 -16.21
N THR A 186 5.68 -1.81 -16.35
CA THR A 186 5.46 -0.59 -17.15
C THR A 186 6.19 0.61 -16.54
N GLY A 187 6.63 1.53 -17.40
CA GLY A 187 7.33 2.75 -16.94
C GLY A 187 6.49 3.57 -15.96
N MET A 188 5.16 3.60 -16.13
CA MET A 188 4.25 4.26 -15.20
C MET A 188 4.25 3.59 -13.82
N LEU A 189 4.14 2.26 -13.75
CA LEU A 189 4.16 1.52 -12.47
C LEU A 189 5.51 1.65 -11.77
N LYS A 190 6.62 1.46 -12.49
CA LYS A 190 7.97 1.70 -11.96
C LYS A 190 8.11 3.11 -11.43
N GLY A 191 7.70 4.11 -12.21
CA GLY A 191 7.74 5.51 -11.80
C GLY A 191 6.85 5.84 -10.59
N SER A 192 5.69 5.19 -10.46
CA SER A 192 4.81 5.32 -9.29
C SER A 192 5.42 4.65 -8.05
N MET A 193 5.98 3.44 -8.20
CA MET A 193 6.62 2.72 -7.12
C MET A 193 7.86 3.45 -6.59
N ASP A 194 8.80 3.75 -7.48
CA ASP A 194 10.13 4.27 -7.14
C ASP A 194 10.03 5.68 -6.51
N ARG A 195 9.05 6.50 -6.92
CA ARG A 195 8.91 7.89 -6.44
C ARG A 195 7.84 8.09 -5.36
N TRP A 196 6.71 7.37 -5.42
CA TRP A 196 5.62 7.53 -4.43
C TRP A 196 5.56 6.38 -3.45
N TRP A 197 5.34 5.16 -3.91
CA TRP A 197 5.00 4.04 -3.02
C TRP A 197 6.13 3.69 -2.04
N ALA A 198 7.37 3.64 -2.53
CA ALA A 198 8.56 3.40 -1.70
C ALA A 198 8.79 4.46 -0.63
N ASN A 199 8.24 5.67 -0.82
CA ASN A 199 8.38 6.79 0.11
C ASN A 199 7.16 6.96 1.05
N CYS A 200 6.10 6.15 0.89
CA CYS A 200 4.93 6.16 1.78
C CYS A 200 5.18 5.39 3.08
N ASN A 201 6.37 5.49 3.67
CA ASN A 201 6.76 4.86 4.93
C ASN A 201 7.45 5.93 5.78
N ARG A 202 7.11 6.09 7.06
CA ARG A 202 7.73 7.10 7.94
C ARG A 202 9.06 6.65 8.56
N ASN A 203 9.38 5.36 8.55
CA ASN A 203 10.70 4.86 8.94
C ASN A 203 11.76 5.23 7.88
N GLU A 204 12.74 6.07 8.25
CA GLU A 204 13.78 6.55 7.34
C GLU A 204 14.76 5.47 6.92
N GLU A 205 15.21 4.64 7.85
CA GLU A 205 16.14 3.55 7.58
C GLU A 205 15.55 2.54 6.57
N GLU A 206 14.28 2.17 6.76
CA GLU A 206 13.59 1.29 5.81
C GLU A 206 13.43 1.93 4.43
N ARG A 207 13.10 3.24 4.37
CA ARG A 207 13.02 3.95 3.08
C ARG A 207 14.36 3.97 2.36
N GLU A 208 15.45 4.22 3.08
CA GLU A 208 16.79 4.25 2.50
C GLU A 208 17.20 2.87 1.97
N TRP A 209 16.96 1.82 2.75
CA TRP A 209 17.23 0.45 2.34
C TRP A 209 16.42 0.04 1.11
N VAL A 210 15.10 0.32 1.10
CA VAL A 210 14.23 0.03 -0.05
C VAL A 210 14.65 0.83 -1.28
N ALA A 211 15.05 2.09 -1.13
CA ALA A 211 15.52 2.93 -2.24
C ALA A 211 16.80 2.36 -2.87
N GLU A 212 17.74 1.90 -2.04
CA GLU A 212 18.97 1.28 -2.51
C GLU A 212 18.70 -0.06 -3.22
N LEU A 213 17.82 -0.88 -2.66
CA LEU A 213 17.38 -2.12 -3.30
C LEU A 213 16.75 -1.87 -4.67
N ILE A 214 15.84 -0.89 -4.77
CA ILE A 214 15.25 -0.47 -6.05
C ILE A 214 16.36 -0.06 -7.02
N ARG A 215 17.30 0.79 -6.60
CA ARG A 215 18.42 1.24 -7.45
C ARG A 215 19.22 0.05 -8.00
N ARG A 216 19.48 -0.96 -7.16
CA ARG A 216 20.16 -2.19 -7.58
C ARG A 216 19.38 -2.96 -8.65
N VAL A 217 18.07 -3.19 -8.44
CA VAL A 217 17.20 -3.85 -9.44
C VAL A 217 17.11 -3.05 -10.76
N ARG A 218 17.12 -1.72 -10.69
CA ARG A 218 17.05 -0.87 -11.89
C ARG A 218 18.37 -0.79 -12.64
N ASN A 219 19.50 -1.16 -12.02
CA ASN A 219 20.80 -1.13 -12.65
C ASN A 219 20.91 -2.24 -13.70
N SER A 220 20.77 -1.88 -14.97
CA SER A 220 20.78 -2.82 -16.10
C SER A 220 22.15 -3.45 -16.40
N ARG A 221 23.21 -3.09 -15.67
CA ARG A 221 24.58 -3.57 -15.92
C ARG A 221 24.87 -4.91 -15.26
N ASP A 222 24.16 -5.24 -14.18
CA ASP A 222 24.56 -6.33 -13.28
C ASP A 222 23.65 -7.57 -13.40
N GLU A 223 22.69 -7.57 -14.35
CA GLU A 223 21.63 -8.58 -14.55
C GLU A 223 20.98 -9.12 -13.26
N TRP A 224 21.01 -8.32 -12.19
CA TRP A 224 20.71 -8.75 -10.84
C TRP A 224 19.20 -8.94 -10.62
N VAL A 225 18.83 -10.10 -10.10
CA VAL A 225 17.43 -10.47 -9.85
C VAL A 225 17.13 -10.46 -8.35
N PHE A 226 16.10 -9.70 -7.96
CA PHE A 226 15.52 -9.73 -6.62
C PHE A 226 14.45 -10.83 -6.55
N THR A 227 14.84 -11.97 -6.00
CA THR A 227 14.02 -13.19 -5.99
C THR A 227 12.99 -13.21 -4.86
N ARG A 228 12.05 -14.15 -4.96
CA ARG A 228 11.04 -14.40 -3.94
C ARG A 228 11.65 -14.74 -2.59
N ASP A 229 12.71 -15.54 -2.59
CA ASP A 229 13.43 -15.93 -1.37
C ASP A 229 14.05 -14.72 -0.66
N MET A 230 14.65 -13.81 -1.42
CA MET A 230 15.21 -12.54 -0.88
C MET A 230 14.12 -11.64 -0.30
N TYR A 231 12.95 -11.58 -0.95
CA TYR A 231 11.78 -10.88 -0.42
C TYR A 231 11.31 -11.46 0.92
N GLU A 232 11.17 -12.78 1.01
CA GLU A 232 10.75 -13.44 2.25
C GLU A 232 11.78 -13.29 3.38
N LYS A 233 13.07 -13.41 3.06
CA LYS A 233 14.18 -13.17 4.00
C LYS A 233 14.19 -11.73 4.52
N ALA A 234 14.00 -10.74 3.64
CA ALA A 234 13.89 -9.32 4.03
C ALA A 234 12.84 -9.09 5.10
N LEU A 235 11.63 -9.63 4.91
CA LEU A 235 10.56 -9.46 5.87
C LEU A 235 10.80 -10.26 7.16
N ARG A 236 11.41 -11.44 7.06
CA ARG A 236 11.76 -12.26 8.23
C ARG A 236 12.82 -11.60 9.10
N MET A 237 13.90 -11.09 8.50
CA MET A 237 14.95 -10.36 9.22
C MET A 237 14.39 -9.13 9.92
N ARG A 238 13.48 -8.39 9.27
CA ARG A 238 12.82 -7.26 9.94
C ARG A 238 11.99 -7.70 11.15
N ASP A 239 11.27 -8.81 11.05
CA ASP A 239 10.46 -9.33 12.16
C ASP A 239 11.30 -9.85 13.33
N GLU A 240 12.43 -10.51 13.03
CA GLU A 240 13.29 -11.16 14.02
C GLU A 240 14.36 -10.22 14.62
N GLN A 241 14.90 -9.32 13.81
CA GLN A 241 16.08 -8.49 14.12
C GLN A 241 15.79 -6.99 14.12
N GLY A 242 14.63 -6.57 13.63
CA GLY A 242 14.21 -5.15 13.61
C GLY A 242 14.71 -4.34 12.42
N SER A 243 15.44 -4.95 11.47
CA SER A 243 15.96 -4.28 10.29
C SER A 243 15.77 -5.11 9.02
N LEU A 244 15.63 -4.44 7.87
CA LEU A 244 15.52 -5.10 6.57
C LEU A 244 16.90 -5.58 6.10
N GLY A 245 16.94 -6.77 5.53
CA GLY A 245 18.18 -7.34 5.01
C GLY A 245 17.98 -8.75 4.46
N PHE A 246 18.99 -9.25 3.77
CA PHE A 246 19.14 -10.65 3.41
C PHE A 246 20.65 -10.90 3.33
N ASP A 247 21.11 -12.10 3.69
CA ASP A 247 22.54 -12.40 3.82
C ASP A 247 23.28 -12.15 2.49
N ASP A 248 24.52 -11.62 2.57
CA ASP A 248 25.36 -11.26 1.41
C ASP A 248 25.73 -12.44 0.50
N VAL A 249 25.47 -13.69 0.91
CA VAL A 249 25.66 -14.88 0.08
C VAL A 249 24.56 -15.03 -0.97
N ASP A 250 23.42 -14.33 -0.80
CA ASP A 250 22.41 -14.12 -1.84
C ASP A 250 22.86 -12.97 -2.77
N GLU A 251 24.03 -13.12 -3.38
CA GLU A 251 24.35 -12.37 -4.59
C GLU A 251 23.35 -12.82 -5.67
N GLY A 252 22.22 -12.12 -5.75
CA GLY A 252 21.11 -12.45 -6.64
C GLY A 252 21.53 -13.03 -8.00
N VAL A 253 20.75 -14.00 -8.46
CA VAL A 253 21.14 -14.88 -9.58
C VAL A 253 21.40 -14.06 -10.84
N ASN A 254 22.63 -14.15 -11.37
CA ASN A 254 22.93 -13.71 -12.71
C ASN A 254 22.42 -14.79 -13.68
N PRO A 255 21.44 -14.51 -14.55
CA PRO A 255 20.84 -15.52 -15.44
C PRO A 255 21.81 -16.07 -16.50
N GLY A 256 23.08 -15.64 -16.52
CA GLY A 256 24.15 -16.08 -17.41
C GLY A 256 25.08 -17.18 -16.87
N ALA A 257 24.57 -18.23 -16.22
CA ALA A 257 25.31 -19.47 -15.95
C ALA A 257 24.57 -20.70 -16.50
#